data_AF-A0A265N679-F1
#
_entry.id   AF-A0A265N679-F1
#
_cell.length_a   1.000
_cell.length_b   1.000
_cell.length_c   1.000
_cell.angle_alpha   90.00
_cell.angle_beta   90.00
_cell.angle_gamma   90.00
#
_symmetry.space_group_name_H-M   'P 1'
#
loop_
_entity.id
_entity.type
_entity.pdbx_description
1 polymer ?
#
loop_
_entity_poly.entity_id
_entity_poly.type
_entity_poly.pdbx_seq_one_letter_code
_entity_poly.pdbx_strand_id
1 'polypeptide(L)' 'MQMKIVIWAGIVTMVLLIFCFYFTLTFIENLHIGDGRILKQSKLAAVLCFGSALFIILIFLLVVWV' A
#
# COMPACT_ATOMS: atom_id res chain seq x y z
N MET A 1 26.44 2.17 -5.00
CA MET A 1 25.30 3.07 -4.73
C MET A 1 23.95 2.42 -5.05
N GLN A 2 23.81 1.74 -6.20
CA GLN A 2 22.60 1.01 -6.62
C GLN A 2 22.07 -0.04 -5.62
N MET A 3 22.94 -0.85 -5.00
CA MET A 3 22.50 -1.88 -4.03
C MET A 3 21.77 -1.32 -2.81
N LYS A 4 22.16 -0.14 -2.31
CA LYS A 4 21.50 0.48 -1.14
C LYS A 4 20.08 0.96 -1.50
N ILE A 5 19.91 1.44 -2.74
CA ILE A 5 18.63 1.92 -3.27
C ILE A 5 17.64 0.75 -3.42
N VAL A 6 18.09 -0.39 -3.92
CA VAL A 6 17.26 -1.61 -4.05
C VAL A 6 16.81 -2.14 -2.68
N ILE A 7 17.71 -2.16 -1.69
CA ILE A 7 17.38 -2.59 -0.32
C ILE A 7 16.34 -1.65 0.31
N TRP A 8 16.56 -0.33 0.23
CA TRP A 8 15.60 0.65 0.74
C TRP A 8 14.24 0.59 0.03
N ALA A 9 14.23 0.38 -1.29
CA ALA A 9 12.99 0.19 -2.04
C ALA A 9 12.24 -1.06 -1.57
N GLY A 10 12.94 -2.19 -1.39
CA GLY A 10 12.34 -3.43 -0.88
C GLY A 10 11.72 -3.25 0.52
N ILE A 11 12.39 -2.53 1.42
CA ILE A 11 11.86 -2.23 2.76
C ILE A 11 10.59 -1.38 2.66
N VAL A 12 10.60 -0.32 1.84
CA VAL A 12 9.43 0.55 1.64
C VAL A 12 8.26 -0.25 1.06
N THR A 13 8.49 -1.12 0.08
CA THR A 13 7.45 -1.97 -0.50
C THR A 13 6.84 -2.92 0.53
N MET A 14 7.67 -3.54 1.38
CA MET A 14 7.18 -4.41 2.46
C MET A 14 6.31 -3.65 3.48
N VAL A 15 6.72 -2.45 3.88
CA VAL A 15 5.92 -1.62 4.80
C VAL A 15 4.59 -1.22 4.16
N LEU A 16 4.58 -0.83 2.87
CA LEU A 16 3.34 -0.53 2.15
C LEU A 16 2.41 -1.74 2.04
N LEU A 17 2.95 -2.94 1.84
CA LEU A 17 2.15 -4.17 1.82
C LEU A 17 1.51 -4.44 3.19
N ILE A 18 2.27 -4.33 4.27
CA ILE A 18 1.74 -4.49 5.64
C ILE A 18 0.60 -3.48 5.87
N PHE A 19 0.77 -2.22 5.46
CA PHE A 19 -0.27 -1.21 5.56
C PHE A 19 -1.51 -1.53 4.71
N CYS A 20 -1.33 -2.03 3.48
CA CYS A 20 -2.45 -2.49 2.65
C CYS A 20 -3.24 -3.62 3.30
N PHE A 21 -2.54 -4.61 3.87
CA PHE A 21 -3.19 -5.71 4.60
C PHE A 21 -3.90 -5.20 5.85
N TYR A 22 -3.28 -4.29 6.60
CA TYR A 22 -3.90 -3.68 7.78
C TYR A 22 -5.20 -2.94 7.41
N PHE A 23 -5.18 -2.08 6.39
CA PHE A 23 -6.39 -1.41 5.94
C PHE A 23 -7.45 -2.37 5.40
N THR A 24 -7.04 -3.46 4.74
CA THR A 24 -7.97 -4.50 4.29
C THR A 24 -8.64 -5.21 5.47
N LEU A 25 -7.88 -5.58 6.50
CA LEU A 25 -8.38 -6.16 7.74
C LEU A 25 -9.30 -5.19 8.47
N THR A 26 -8.89 -3.93 8.63
CA THR A 26 -9.71 -2.86 9.22
C THR A 26 -11.02 -2.67 8.45
N PHE A 27 -10.99 -2.74 7.11
CA PHE A 27 -12.21 -2.66 6.30
C PHE A 27 -13.15 -3.83 6.59
N ILE A 28 -12.64 -5.06 6.67
CA ILE A 28 -13.43 -6.27 6.97
C ILE A 28 -13.99 -6.20 8.40
N GLU A 29 -13.20 -5.77 9.38
CA GLU A 29 -13.61 -5.65 10.78
C GLU A 29 -14.72 -4.61 10.96
N ASN A 30 -14.58 -3.44 10.31
CA ASN A 30 -15.61 -2.40 10.33
C ASN A 30 -16.85 -2.77 9.50
N LEU A 31 -16.71 -3.64 8.50
CA LEU A 31 -17.86 -4.22 7.78
C LEU A 31 -18.71 -5.06 8.73
N HIS A 32 -18.08 -5.76 9.66
CA HIS A 32 -18.74 -6.62 10.64
C HIS A 32 -19.41 -5.83 11.78
N ILE A 33 -18.81 -4.69 12.18
CA ILE A 33 -19.32 -3.80 13.24
C ILE A 33 -20.49 -2.92 12.75
N GLY A 34 -20.63 -2.71 11.44
CA GLY A 34 -21.77 -1.98 10.83
C GLY A 34 -21.62 -0.45 10.82
N ASP A 35 -20.46 0.08 11.23
CA ASP A 35 -20.18 1.52 11.21
C ASP A 35 -19.83 2.02 9.80
N GLY A 36 -20.85 2.43 9.04
CA GLY A 36 -20.74 2.83 7.63
C GLY A 36 -19.81 4.02 7.34
N ARG A 37 -19.48 4.85 8.33
CA ARG A 37 -18.55 5.98 8.18
C ARG A 37 -17.09 5.53 8.11
N ILE A 38 -16.65 4.68 9.04
CA ILE A 38 -15.27 4.17 9.07
C ILE A 38 -15.03 3.25 7.88
N LEU A 39 -16.06 2.51 7.45
CA LEU A 39 -16.00 1.64 6.28
C LEU A 39 -15.63 2.39 4.98
N LYS A 40 -16.29 3.52 4.70
CA LYS A 40 -15.99 4.34 3.50
C LYS A 40 -14.57 4.90 3.55
N GLN A 41 -14.13 5.33 4.72
CA GLN A 41 -12.82 5.95 4.89
C GLN A 41 -11.69 4.91 4.79
N SER A 42 -11.88 3.74 5.39
CA SER A 42 -10.96 2.61 5.31
C SER A 42 -10.83 2.06 3.89
N LYS A 43 -11.94 1.95 3.14
CA LYS A 43 -11.92 1.55 1.72
C LYS A 43 -11.09 2.52 0.87
N LEU A 44 -11.27 3.82 1.07
CA LEU A 44 -10.57 4.85 0.29
C LEU A 44 -9.07 4.88 0.67
N ALA A 45 -8.74 4.70 1.95
CA ALA A 45 -7.37 4.58 2.42
C ALA A 45 -6.67 3.32 1.87
N ALA A 46 -7.36 2.17 1.83
CA ALA A 46 -6.85 0.94 1.24
C ALA A 46 -6.52 1.12 -0.26
N VAL A 47 -7.43 1.74 -1.02
CA VAL A 47 -7.24 2.00 -2.45
C VAL A 47 -6.10 2.99 -2.70
N LEU A 48 -5.97 4.05 -1.89
CA LEU A 48 -4.85 5.00 -1.99
C LEU A 48 -3.51 4.34 -1.64
N CYS A 49 -3.47 3.50 -0.61
CA CYS A 49 -2.26 2.79 -0.20
C CYS A 49 -1.83 1.77 -1.28
N PHE A 50 -2.79 1.03 -1.83
CA PHE A 50 -2.50 0.06 -2.89
C PHE A 50 -2.10 0.75 -4.21
N GLY A 51 -2.79 1.84 -4.56
CA GLY A 51 -2.48 2.64 -5.73
C GLY A 51 -1.10 3.28 -5.67
N SER A 52 -0.72 3.83 -4.51
CA SER A 52 0.62 4.40 -4.31
C SER A 52 1.73 3.33 -4.30
N ALA A 53 1.47 2.14 -3.76
CA ALA A 53 2.39 0.99 -3.85
C ALA A 53 2.68 0.60 -5.30
N LEU A 54 1.62 0.44 -6.10
CA LEU A 54 1.75 0.11 -7.53
C LEU A 54 2.46 1.22 -8.32
N PHE A 55 2.16 2.48 -8.00
CA PHE A 55 2.79 3.63 -8.66
C PHE A 55 4.31 3.69 -8.39
N ILE A 56 4.73 3.42 -7.15
CA ILE A 56 6.16 3.34 -6.79
C ILE A 56 6.85 2.21 -7.53
N ILE A 57 6.24 1.02 -7.58
CA ILE A 57 6.78 -0.13 -8.32
C ILE A 57 6.92 0.20 -9.81
N LEU A 58 5.92 0.85 -10.41
CA LEU A 58 5.92 1.21 -11.83
C LEU A 58 7.03 2.21 -12.18
N ILE A 59 7.23 3.25 -11.36
CA ILE A 59 8.31 4.23 -11.56
C ILE A 59 9.68 3.55 -11.46
N PHE A 60 9.86 2.66 -10.48
CA PHE A 60 11.13 1.96 -10.31
C PHE A 60 11.46 1.09 -11.52
N LEU A 61 10.46 0.37 -12.04
CA LEU A 61 10.60 -0.46 -13.24
C LEU A 61 10.94 0.40 -14.46
N LEU A 62 10.27 1.55 -14.63
CA LEU A 62 10.56 2.48 -15.72
C LEU A 62 11.99 3.03 -15.65
N VAL A 63 12.44 3.46 -14.47
CA VAL A 63 13.79 4.03 -14.27
C VAL A 63 14.89 2.98 -14.41
N VAL A 64 14.64 1.73 -14.02
CA VAL A 64 15.61 0.63 -14.20
C VAL A 64 15.66 0.14 -15.65
N TRP A 65 14.53 0.20 -16.35
CA TRP A 65 14.42 -0.31 -17.72
C TRP A 65 14.87 0.71 -18.77
N VAL A 66 14.77 2.01 -18.48
CA VAL A 66 15.38 3.12 -19.25
C VAL A 66 16.87 3.24 -18.96
#